data_AF-A0A679JUQ9-F1
#
_entry.id   AF-A0A679JUQ9-F1
#
_cell.length_a   1.000
_cell.length_b   1.000
_cell.length_c   1.000
_cell.angle_alpha   90.00
_cell.angle_beta   90.00
_cell.angle_gamma   90.00
#
_symmetry.space_group_name_H-M   'P 1'
#
loop_
_entity.id
_entity.type
_entity.pdbx_description
1 polymer ?
#
loop_
_entity_poly.entity_id
_entity_poly.type
_entity_poly.pdbx_seq_one_letter_code
_entity_poly.pdbx_strand_id
1 'polypeptide(L)'
;MLDKLIHKCPTCDGVGSLVAFINRGSDIATHSLEDIVCSTCGGEGRISDKRAMRISIGKAHRDIRVARCQSLLEAAREQGMGPAELSACEHGRGPDDWYRAVEASFPASPVFSGA
;
A
#
# COMPACT_ATOMS: atom_id res chain seq x y z
N MET A 1 26.98 11.96 -0.60
CA MET A 1 25.69 11.94 0.11
C MET A 1 24.69 11.40 -0.88
N LEU A 2 24.19 10.18 -0.69
CA LEU A 2 23.16 9.64 -1.56
C LEU A 2 21.90 10.47 -1.35
N ASP A 3 21.57 11.29 -2.34
CA ASP A 3 20.23 11.85 -2.47
C ASP A 3 19.28 10.65 -2.51
N LYS A 4 18.68 10.32 -1.35
CA LYS A 4 17.51 9.44 -1.30
C LYS A 4 16.51 10.12 -2.22
N LEU A 5 16.19 9.54 -3.37
CA LEU A 5 15.04 10.05 -4.08
C LEU A 5 13.83 9.89 -3.16
N ILE A 6 13.07 10.96 -3.09
CA ILE A 6 11.89 11.08 -2.25
C ILE A 6 10.74 11.33 -3.21
N HIS A 7 9.88 10.35 -3.34
CA HIS A 7 8.68 10.43 -4.16
C HIS A 7 7.57 11.16 -3.41
N LYS A 8 6.73 11.85 -4.17
CA LYS A 8 5.43 12.34 -3.68
C LYS A 8 4.63 11.12 -3.20
N CYS A 9 4.03 11.21 -2.00
CA CYS A 9 3.22 10.12 -1.49
C CYS A 9 1.98 9.94 -2.38
N PRO A 10 1.75 8.75 -2.98
CA PRO A 10 0.65 8.53 -3.90
C PRO A 10 -0.72 8.51 -3.20
N THR A 11 -0.74 8.28 -1.88
CA THR A 11 -1.99 8.18 -1.11
C THR A 11 -2.61 9.55 -0.83
N CYS A 12 -1.80 10.52 -0.39
CA CYS A 12 -2.26 11.88 -0.06
C CYS A 12 -1.88 12.92 -1.11
N ASP A 13 -1.33 12.49 -2.24
CA ASP A 13 -0.82 13.34 -3.30
C ASP A 13 0.02 14.52 -2.75
N GLY A 14 0.97 14.22 -1.86
CA GLY A 14 1.89 15.24 -1.33
C GLY A 14 1.36 16.09 -0.18
N VAL A 15 0.07 16.03 0.13
CA VAL A 15 -0.58 16.91 1.14
C VAL A 15 -0.17 16.53 2.56
N GLY A 16 0.06 15.25 2.84
CA GLY A 16 0.37 14.74 4.18
C GLY A 16 -0.87 14.40 5.02
N SER A 17 -2.07 14.85 4.63
CA SER A 17 -3.34 14.50 5.25
C SER A 17 -4.34 13.91 4.26
N LEU A 18 -5.43 13.34 4.78
CA LEU A 18 -6.59 12.87 4.04
C LEU A 18 -7.85 13.30 4.79
N VAL A 19 -8.90 13.67 4.06
CA VAL A 19 -10.23 13.85 4.66
C VAL A 19 -10.82 12.46 4.91
N ALA A 20 -11.18 12.18 6.16
CA ALA A 20 -11.82 10.93 6.56
C ALA A 20 -13.15 11.20 7.28
N PHE A 21 -14.10 10.28 7.05
CA PHE A 21 -15.32 10.23 7.83
C PHE A 21 -15.09 9.40 9.09
N ILE A 22 -15.12 10.04 10.25
CA ILE A 22 -14.82 9.44 11.54
C ILE A 22 -16.11 8.96 12.19
N ASN A 23 -16.28 7.64 12.23
CA ASN A 23 -17.36 7.00 12.97
C ASN A 23 -17.02 6.98 14.46
N ARG A 24 -17.81 7.71 15.27
CA ARG A 24 -17.64 7.82 16.74
C ARG A 24 -18.65 7.00 17.55
N GLY A 25 -19.40 6.11 16.90
CA GLY A 25 -20.41 5.26 17.54
C GLY A 25 -21.64 5.07 16.67
N SER A 26 -22.72 4.57 17.28
CA SER A 26 -23.98 4.32 16.55
C SER A 26 -24.75 5.59 16.19
N ASP A 27 -24.51 6.70 16.88
CA ASP A 27 -25.17 7.98 16.62
C ASP A 27 -24.46 8.78 15.52
N ILE A 28 -25.12 8.91 14.37
CA ILE A 28 -24.64 9.64 13.20
C ILE A 28 -24.36 11.12 13.49
N ALA A 29 -25.06 11.73 14.45
CA ALA A 29 -24.85 13.13 14.81
C ALA A 29 -23.47 13.36 15.47
N THR A 30 -22.83 12.29 15.95
CA THR A 30 -21.48 12.33 16.53
C THR A 30 -20.39 12.11 15.49
N HIS A 31 -20.74 11.80 14.23
CA HIS A 31 -19.76 11.59 13.17
C HIS A 31 -19.31 12.92 12.58
N SER A 32 -18.08 12.92 12.05
CA SER A 32 -17.43 14.13 11.56
C SER A 32 -16.57 13.83 10.33
N LEU A 33 -16.43 14.82 9.46
CA LEU A 33 -15.35 14.84 8.48
C LEU A 33 -14.15 15.53 9.12
N GLU A 34 -13.01 14.84 9.16
CA GLU A 34 -11.78 15.34 9.78
C GLU A 34 -10.60 15.10 8.86
N ASP A 35 -9.62 16.00 8.94
CA ASP A 35 -8.31 15.76 8.35
C ASP A 35 -7.53 14.81 9.26
N ILE A 36 -7.18 13.64 8.72
CA ILE A 36 -6.32 12.67 9.38
C ILE A 36 -4.93 12.64 8.75
N VAL A 37 -3.92 12.33 9.56
CA VAL A 37 -2.55 12.14 9.09
C VAL A 37 -2.52 10.96 8.09
N CYS A 38 -1.89 11.16 6.94
CA CYS A 38 -1.75 10.12 5.93
C CYS A 38 -0.89 8.97 6.49
N SER A 39 -1.52 7.83 6.77
CA SER A 39 -0.86 6.64 7.32
C SER A 39 0.21 6.03 6.41
N THR A 40 0.25 6.42 5.13
CA THR A 40 1.26 5.93 4.18
C THR A 40 2.60 6.65 4.32
N CYS A 41 2.57 7.97 4.49
CA CYS A 41 3.78 8.82 4.63
C CYS A 41 3.99 9.37 6.04
N GLY A 42 3.08 9.08 6.98
CA GLY A 42 3.17 9.60 8.35
C GLY A 42 3.00 11.12 8.45
N GLY A 43 2.41 11.77 7.45
CA GLY A 43 2.26 13.23 7.42
C GLY A 43 3.30 13.98 6.59
N GLU A 44 4.35 13.31 6.12
CA GLU A 44 5.45 13.99 5.42
C GLU A 44 5.11 14.42 3.98
N GLY A 45 4.00 13.93 3.42
CA GLY A 45 3.64 14.11 2.00
C GLY A 45 4.58 13.38 1.03
N ARG A 46 5.55 12.65 1.55
CA ARG A 46 6.68 12.12 0.80
C ARG A 46 7.06 10.73 1.30
N ILE A 47 7.61 9.90 0.42
CA ILE A 47 8.06 8.53 0.74
C ILE A 47 9.38 8.21 0.04
N SER A 48 10.17 7.31 0.61
CA SER A 48 11.42 6.84 -0.01
C SER A 48 11.16 5.96 -1.25
N ASP A 49 12.15 5.85 -2.14
CA ASP A 49 12.13 4.92 -3.28
C ASP A 49 11.76 3.50 -2.89
N LYS A 50 12.40 2.98 -1.84
CA LYS A 50 12.12 1.64 -1.31
C LYS A 50 10.65 1.49 -0.94
N ARG A 51 10.04 2.51 -0.35
CA ARG A 51 8.63 2.52 0.03
C ARG A 51 7.72 2.64 -1.19
N ALA A 52 8.06 3.50 -2.15
CA ALA A 52 7.32 3.66 -3.40
C ALA A 52 7.30 2.36 -4.21
N MET A 53 8.45 1.70 -4.34
CA MET A 53 8.61 0.40 -5.00
C MET A 53 7.72 -0.67 -4.37
N ARG A 54 7.72 -0.78 -3.03
CA ARG A 54 6.86 -1.73 -2.31
C ARG A 54 5.38 -1.50 -2.52
N ILE A 55 4.96 -0.23 -2.52
CA ILE A 55 3.56 0.13 -2.80
C ILE A 55 3.19 -0.30 -4.22
N SER A 56 4.07 -0.07 -5.19
CA SER A 56 3.86 -0.48 -6.58
C SER A 56 3.75 -2.01 -6.71
N ILE A 57 4.70 -2.76 -6.15
CA ILE A 57 4.71 -4.23 -6.16
C ILE A 57 3.45 -4.78 -5.47
N GLY A 58 3.13 -4.27 -4.28
CA GLY A 58 1.96 -4.69 -3.54
C GLY A 58 0.65 -4.42 -4.29
N LYS A 59 0.56 -3.26 -4.96
CA LYS A 59 -0.58 -2.93 -5.82
C LYS A 59 -0.69 -3.88 -7.01
N ALA A 60 0.40 -4.14 -7.72
CA ALA A 60 0.40 -5.07 -8.85
C ALA A 60 -0.03 -6.49 -8.41
N HIS A 61 0.45 -6.95 -7.25
CA HIS A 61 0.03 -8.22 -6.66
C HIS A 61 -1.48 -8.24 -6.34
N ARG A 62 -2.00 -7.17 -5.72
CA ARG A 62 -3.44 -7.02 -5.47
C ARG A 62 -4.26 -7.04 -6.76
N ASP A 63 -3.80 -6.33 -7.79
CA ASP A 63 -4.51 -6.24 -9.07
C ASP A 63 -4.59 -7.62 -9.74
N ILE A 64 -3.52 -8.43 -9.68
CA ILE A 64 -3.52 -9.83 -10.14
C ILE A 64 -4.54 -10.68 -9.35
N ARG A 65 -4.54 -10.56 -8.02
CA ARG A 65 -5.50 -11.28 -7.16
C ARG A 65 -6.94 -10.93 -7.51
N VAL A 66 -7.23 -9.64 -7.65
CA VAL A 66 -8.57 -9.14 -8.03
C VAL A 66 -8.96 -9.63 -9.43
N ALA A 67 -8.04 -9.62 -10.40
CA ALA A 67 -8.28 -10.14 -11.74
C ALA A 67 -8.60 -11.64 -11.76
N ARG A 68 -8.12 -12.40 -10.76
CA ARG A 68 -8.46 -13.81 -10.54
C ARG A 68 -9.77 -14.01 -9.75
N CYS A 69 -10.50 -12.94 -9.43
CA CYS A 69 -11.68 -12.96 -8.57
C CYS A 69 -11.44 -13.57 -7.18
N GLN A 70 -10.20 -13.53 -6.69
CA GLN A 70 -9.83 -14.11 -5.40
C GLN A 70 -10.05 -13.09 -4.27
N SER A 71 -10.72 -13.54 -3.21
CA SER A 71 -10.78 -12.79 -1.96
C SER A 71 -9.39 -12.71 -1.30
N LEU A 72 -9.22 -11.75 -0.40
CA LEU A 72 -7.99 -11.62 0.39
C LEU A 72 -7.75 -12.88 1.24
N LEU A 73 -8.81 -13.50 1.76
CA LEU A 73 -8.72 -14.70 2.60
C LEU A 73 -8.24 -15.91 1.79
N GLU A 74 -8.78 -16.13 0.59
CA GLU A 74 -8.39 -17.24 -0.29
C GLU A 74 -6.93 -17.11 -0.70
N ALA A 75 -6.52 -15.94 -1.20
CA ALA A 75 -5.14 -15.72 -1.62
C ALA A 75 -4.14 -15.82 -0.45
N ALA A 76 -4.52 -15.34 0.74
CA ALA A 76 -3.67 -15.47 1.93
C ALA A 76 -3.48 -16.94 2.30
N ARG A 77 -4.56 -17.74 2.24
CA ARG A 77 -4.50 -19.19 2.47
C ARG A 77 -3.63 -19.90 1.44
N GLU A 78 -3.72 -19.55 0.15
CA GLU A 78 -2.87 -20.11 -0.90
C GLU A 78 -1.37 -19.84 -0.66
N GLN A 79 -1.05 -18.67 -0.10
CA GLN A 79 0.33 -18.27 0.20
C GLN A 79 0.80 -18.68 1.61
N GLY A 80 -0.04 -19.38 2.38
CA GLY A 80 0.31 -19.81 3.75
C GLY A 80 0.49 -18.66 4.74
N MET A 81 -0.19 -17.52 4.54
CA MET A 81 -0.10 -16.32 5.37
C MET A 81 -1.44 -15.87 5.93
N GLY A 82 -1.41 -14.96 6.92
CA GLY A 82 -2.63 -14.35 7.45
C GLY A 82 -3.22 -13.31 6.50
N PRO A 83 -4.56 -13.09 6.46
CA PRO A 83 -5.16 -12.04 5.62
C PRO A 83 -4.63 -10.63 5.91
N ALA A 84 -4.39 -10.33 7.19
CA ALA A 84 -3.81 -9.04 7.60
C ALA A 84 -2.37 -8.86 7.10
N GLU A 85 -1.60 -9.96 7.05
CA GLU A 85 -0.23 -9.97 6.56
C GLU A 85 -0.18 -9.78 5.04
N LEU A 86 -1.00 -10.53 4.29
CA LEU A 86 -1.14 -10.31 2.85
C LEU A 86 -1.58 -8.87 2.54
N SER A 87 -2.55 -8.35 3.30
CA SER A 87 -2.98 -6.95 3.17
C SER A 87 -1.83 -5.99 3.47
N ALA A 88 -1.00 -6.24 4.48
CA ALA A 88 0.16 -5.42 4.75
C ALA A 88 1.13 -5.42 3.55
N CYS A 89 1.43 -6.58 2.97
CA CYS A 89 2.25 -6.72 1.76
C CYS A 89 1.67 -5.95 0.56
N GLU A 90 0.38 -6.12 0.27
CA GLU A 90 -0.31 -5.43 -0.83
C GLU A 90 -0.33 -3.89 -0.67
N HIS A 91 -0.21 -3.40 0.57
CA HIS A 91 -0.11 -1.97 0.87
C HIS A 91 1.35 -1.52 1.14
N GLY A 92 2.34 -2.31 0.73
CA GLY A 92 3.77 -1.98 0.82
C GLY A 92 4.38 -2.06 2.22
N ARG A 93 3.64 -2.54 3.23
CA ARG A 93 4.00 -2.63 4.67
C ARG A 93 4.51 -4.00 5.13
N GLY A 94 4.49 -5.01 4.25
CA GLY A 94 5.02 -6.35 4.54
C GLY A 94 6.54 -6.43 4.79
N PRO A 95 7.05 -7.63 5.10
CA PRO A 95 8.47 -7.87 5.33
C PRO A 95 9.30 -7.83 4.03
N ASP A 96 10.62 -7.62 4.15
CA ASP A 96 11.54 -7.41 3.03
C ASP A 96 11.64 -8.62 2.07
N ASP A 97 11.62 -9.82 2.64
CA ASP A 97 11.72 -11.10 1.94
C ASP A 97 10.54 -11.36 1.00
N TRP A 98 9.32 -10.96 1.39
CA TRP A 98 8.14 -11.09 0.54
C TRP A 98 8.30 -10.32 -0.78
N TYR A 99 8.76 -9.06 -0.73
CA TYR A 99 8.95 -8.28 -1.96
C TYR A 99 10.06 -8.87 -2.84
N ARG A 100 11.14 -9.37 -2.24
CA ARG A 100 12.22 -10.03 -2.99
C ARG A 100 11.72 -11.31 -3.68
N ALA A 101 10.88 -12.10 -3.00
CA ALA A 101 10.29 -13.30 -3.57
C ALA A 101 9.34 -12.98 -4.73
N VAL A 102 8.53 -11.93 -4.60
CA VAL A 102 7.65 -11.45 -5.67
C VAL A 102 8.46 -10.94 -6.86
N GLU A 103 9.47 -10.10 -6.66
CA GLU A 103 10.36 -9.62 -7.71
C GLU A 103 11.04 -10.77 -8.47
N ALA A 104 11.52 -11.79 -7.76
CA ALA A 104 12.13 -12.98 -8.37
C ALA A 104 11.12 -13.82 -9.18
N SER A 105 9.84 -13.77 -8.83
CA SER A 105 8.76 -14.53 -9.48
C SER A 105 8.20 -13.83 -10.73
N PHE A 106 8.53 -12.55 -10.94
CA PHE A 106 8.10 -11.76 -12.09
C PHE A 106 9.32 -11.18 -12.84
N PRO A 107 10.01 -11.98 -13.68
CA PRO A 107 11.07 -11.45 -14.53
C PRO A 107 10.44 -10.49 -15.56
N ALA A 108 10.74 -9.19 -15.41
CA ALA A 108 10.38 -8.11 -16.33
C ALA A 108 8.88 -7.89 -16.58
N SER A 109 8.15 -7.40 -15.56
CA SER A 109 6.89 -6.70 -15.82
C SER A 109 7.18 -5.24 -16.22
N PRO A 110 6.58 -4.70 -17.29
CA PRO A 110 6.88 -3.35 -17.81
C PRO A 110 6.44 -2.20 -16.87
N VAL A 111 5.89 -2.52 -15.69
CA VAL A 111 5.60 -1.53 -14.64
C VAL A 111 6.88 -0.82 -14.13
N PHE A 112 8.06 -1.38 -14.44
CA PHE A 112 9.36 -0.83 -14.05
C PHE A 112 10.07 -0.05 -15.18
N SER A 113 9.47 0.10 -16.36
CA SER A 113 10.00 0.94 -17.44
C SER A 113 9.17 2.22 -17.56
N GLY A 114 9.66 3.26 -16.86
CA GLY A 114 9.40 4.70 -17.00
C GLY A 114 8.17 5.21 -17.76
N ALA A 115 7.40 6.05 -17.06
CA ALA A 115 6.92 7.33 -17.57
C ALA A 115 6.91 8.33 -16.42
#